data_AF-A0AA41BD58-F1
#
_entry.id   AF-A0AA41BD58-F1
#
_cell.length_a   1.000
_cell.length_b   1.000
_cell.length_c   1.000
_cell.angle_alpha   90.00
_cell.angle_beta   90.00
_cell.angle_gamma   90.00
#
_symmetry.space_group_name_H-M   'P 1'
#
loop_
_entity.id
_entity.type
_entity.pdbx_description
1 polymer ?
#
loop_
_entity_poly.entity_id
_entity_poly.type
_entity_poly.pdbx_seq_one_letter_code
_entity_poly.pdbx_strand_id
1 'polypeptide(L)' 'MLAAAYRKRRNEARLRHLAADLDEHMLQDLGAPRWLMNEAAVKRDLARLRDADYLRW' A
#
# COMPACT_ATOMS: atom_id res chain seq x y z
N MET A 1 -8.88 3.18 -26.34
CA MET A 1 -9.29 2.98 -24.93
C MET A 1 -8.30 2.14 -24.10
N LEU A 2 -7.66 1.10 -24.67
CA LEU A 2 -6.68 0.25 -23.95
C LEU A 2 -5.46 1.02 -23.38
N ALA A 3 -4.92 1.99 -24.11
CA ALA A 3 -3.75 2.76 -23.66
C ALA A 3 -4.00 3.59 -22.39
N ALA A 4 -5.22 4.14 -22.23
CA ALA A 4 -5.58 4.92 -21.04
C ALA A 4 -5.70 4.03 -19.80
N ALA A 5 -6.32 2.85 -19.94
CA ALA A 5 -6.40 1.86 -18.87
C ALA A 5 -5.01 1.35 -18.45
N TYR A 6 -4.11 1.12 -19.42
CA TYR A 6 -2.73 0.73 -19.14
C TYR A 6 -1.95 1.80 -18.37
N ARG A 7 -2.08 3.08 -18.79
CA ARG A 7 -1.45 4.21 -18.07
C ARG A 7 -1.97 4.34 -16.64
N LYS A 8 -3.27 4.17 -16.44
CA LYS A 8 -3.89 4.19 -15.10
C LYS A 8 -3.31 3.09 -14.21
N ARG A 9 -3.28 1.83 -14.69
CA ARG A 9 -2.67 0.71 -13.96
C ARG A 9 -1.20 0.95 -13.64
N ARG A 10 -0.44 1.54 -14.57
CA ARG A 10 0.97 1.86 -14.34
C ARG A 10 1.16 2.94 -13.27
N ASN A 11 0.31 3.96 -13.25
CA ASN A 11 0.34 4.99 -12.21
C ASN A 11 -0.05 4.42 -10.84
N GLU A 12 -1.07 3.55 -10.78
CA GLU A 12 -1.43 2.84 -9.55
C GLU A 12 -0.27 1.97 -9.04
N ALA A 13 0.43 1.25 -9.92
CA ALA A 13 1.61 0.47 -9.55
C ALA A 13 2.76 1.34 -9.02
N ARG A 14 3.00 2.52 -9.63
CA ARG A 14 4.01 3.47 -9.12
C ARG A 14 3.63 4.02 -7.76
N LEU A 15 2.36 4.37 -7.54
CA LEU A 15 1.87 4.84 -6.25
C LEU A 15 2.03 3.77 -5.17
N ARG A 16 1.75 2.50 -5.49
CA ARG A 16 2.03 1.38 -4.58
C ARG A 16 3.50 1.23 -4.25
N HIS A 17 4.37 1.42 -5.23
CA HIS A 17 5.82 1.33 -5.01
C HIS A 17 6.31 2.49 -4.12
N LEU A 18 5.81 3.71 -4.34
CA LEU A 18 6.14 4.85 -3.50
C LEU A 18 5.60 4.68 -2.08
N ALA A 19 4.38 4.16 -1.95
CA ALA A 19 3.76 3.86 -0.67
C ALA A 19 4.41 2.68 0.07
N ALA A 20 5.20 1.85 -0.59
CA ALA A 20 5.89 0.75 0.09
C ALA A 20 6.99 1.25 1.04
N ASP A 21 7.58 2.41 0.73
CA ASP A 21 8.62 3.04 1.54
C ASP A 21 8.06 4.09 2.52
N LEU A 22 6.76 4.42 2.41
CA LEU A 22 6.09 5.43 3.24
C LEU A 22 5.17 4.74 4.26
N ASP A 23 5.29 5.15 5.52
CA ASP A 23 4.39 4.63 6.56
C ASP A 23 2.97 5.22 6.43
N GLU A 24 1.97 4.57 7.03
CA GLU A 24 0.55 4.94 6.90
C GLU A 24 0.28 6.41 7.27
N HIS A 25 0.95 6.90 8.31
CA HIS A 25 0.85 8.28 8.77
C HIS A 25 1.43 9.27 7.74
N MET A 26 2.52 8.91 7.06
CA MET A 26 3.09 9.74 6.00
C MET A 26 2.18 9.79 4.77
N LEU A 27 1.50 8.68 4.46
CA LEU A 27 0.48 8.66 3.41
C LEU A 27 -0.73 9.54 3.79
N GLN A 28 -1.07 9.62 5.08
CA GLN A 28 -2.11 10.50 5.61
C GLN A 28 -1.76 11.97 5.46
N ASP A 29 -0.52 12.35 5.80
CA ASP A 29 -0.04 13.72 5.67
C ASP A 29 0.06 14.19 4.21
N LEU A 30 0.38 13.27 3.29
CA LEU A 30 0.45 13.53 1.85
C LEU A 30 -0.93 13.59 1.17
N GLY A 31 -2.02 13.33 1.90
CA GLY A 31 -3.37 13.30 1.34
C GLY A 31 -3.55 12.18 0.31
N ALA A 32 -2.90 11.02 0.53
CA ALA A 32 -2.98 9.89 -0.38
C ALA A 32 -4.44 9.42 -0.56
N PRO A 33 -4.78 8.81 -1.72
CA PRO A 33 -6.12 8.32 -1.94
C PRO A 33 -6.46 7.16 -0.98
N ARG A 34 -7.71 7.12 -0.51
CA ARG A 34 -8.17 6.19 0.54
C ARG A 34 -7.91 4.72 0.24
N TRP A 35 -7.94 4.32 -1.04
CA TRP A 35 -7.64 2.95 -1.45
C TRP A 35 -6.18 2.55 -1.18
N LEU A 36 -5.25 3.50 -1.29
CA LEU A 36 -3.82 3.28 -1.08
C LEU A 36 -3.50 3.19 0.42
N MET A 37 -4.14 4.02 1.24
CA MET A 37 -4.06 3.96 2.70
C MET A 37 -4.56 2.62 3.23
N ASN A 38 -5.73 2.17 2.78
CA ASN A 38 -6.29 0.87 3.17
C ASN A 38 -5.36 -0.28 2.77
N GLU A 39 -4.71 -0.21 1.60
CA GLU A 39 -3.77 -1.25 1.14
C GLU A 39 -2.50 -1.28 2.01
N ALA A 40 -1.98 -0.12 2.41
CA ALA A 40 -0.83 -0.01 3.31
C ALA A 40 -1.15 -0.54 4.72
N ALA A 41 -2.29 -0.15 5.28
CA ALA A 41 -2.77 -0.62 6.58
C ALA A 41 -2.90 -2.15 6.63
N VAL A 42 -3.55 -2.73 5.61
CA VAL A 42 -3.73 -4.20 5.50
C VAL A 42 -2.39 -4.92 5.39
N LYS A 43 -1.43 -4.40 4.62
CA LYS A 43 -0.09 -5.00 4.54
C LYS A 43 0.62 -4.99 5.90
N ARG A 44 0.47 -3.91 6.67
CA ARG A 44 1.07 -3.79 8.00
C ARG A 44 0.43 -4.74 9.01
N ASP A 45 -0.90 -4.88 8.98
CA ASP A 45 -1.61 -5.84 9.83
C ASP A 45 -1.26 -7.28 9.46
N LEU A 46 -1.12 -7.60 8.17
CA LEU A 46 -0.64 -8.91 7.71
C LEU A 46 0.79 -9.18 8.16
N ALA A 47 1.68 -8.18 8.11
CA ALA A 47 3.05 -8.31 8.61
C ALA A 47 3.05 -8.58 10.12
N ARG A 48 2.25 -7.85 10.90
CA ARG A 48 2.08 -8.09 12.34
C ARG A 48 1.56 -9.49 12.66
N LEU A 49 0.57 -9.97 11.92
CA LEU A 49 0.04 -11.33 12.08
C LEU A 49 1.12 -12.38 11.78
N ARG A 50 1.88 -12.18 10.70
CA ARG A 50 2.99 -13.07 10.35
C ARG A 50 4.04 -13.11 11.46
N ASP A 51 4.43 -11.96 12.00
CA ASP A 51 5.41 -11.88 13.08
C ASP A 51 4.88 -12.49 14.39
N ALA A 52 3.59 -12.35 14.69
CA ALA A 52 2.94 -13.01 15.83
C ALA A 52 2.91 -14.54 15.68
N ASP A 53 2.67 -15.05 14.47
CA ASP A 53 2.78 -16.48 14.18
C ASP A 53 4.22 -16.99 14.28
N TYR A 54 5.22 -16.17 13.91
CA TYR A 54 6.63 -16.49 14.12
C TYR A 54 7.03 -16.58 15.60
N LEU A 55 6.42 -15.78 16.47
CA LEU A 55 6.67 -15.84 17.93
C LEU A 55 5.99 -17.03 18.62
N ARG A 56 5.09 -17.73 17.93
CA ARG A 56 4.32 -18.87 18.48
C ARG A 56 5.01 -20.23 18.27
N TRP A 57 6.15 -20.27 17.60
CA TRP A 57 6.97 -21.47 17.36
C TRP A 57 8.32 -21.33 18.06
#